data_AF-A0A920QDY0-F1
#
_entry.id   AF-A0A920QDY0-F1
#
_cell.length_a   1.000
_cell.length_b   1.000
_cell.length_c   1.000
_cell.angle_alpha   90.00
_cell.angle_beta   90.00
_cell.angle_gamma   90.00
#
_symmetry.space_group_name_H-M   'P 1'
#
loop_
_entity.id
_entity.type
_entity.pdbx_description
1 polymer ?
#
loop_
_entity_poly.entity_id
_entity_poly.type
_entity_poly.pdbx_seq_one_letter_code
_entity_poly.pdbx_strand_id
1 'polypeptide(L)' 'MLLYGSSLGDGHAHGEENLPVVFAGGGGGTIKNGRFLKYRKNYSLSKYHLATMQRMGVGVEEFADAESPMSGLTKDV' A
#
# COMPACT_ATOMS: atom_id res chain seq x y z
N MET A 1 -9.56 -7.64 -2.63
CA MET A 1 -8.85 -6.35 -2.57
C MET A 1 -8.30 -6.08 -3.96
N LEU A 2 -8.28 -4.83 -4.42
CA LEU A 2 -7.83 -4.45 -5.76
C LEU A 2 -6.90 -3.23 -5.66
N LEU A 3 -5.74 -3.32 -6.30
CA LEU A 3 -4.82 -2.20 -6.50
C LEU A 3 -4.92 -1.73 -7.94
N TYR A 4 -5.07 -0.43 -8.14
CA TYR A 4 -5.03 0.19 -9.45
C TYR A 4 -4.13 1.43 -9.41
N GLY A 5 -3.21 1.55 -10.37
CA GLY A 5 -2.25 2.64 -10.42
C GLY A 5 -1.27 2.46 -11.57
N SER A 6 -0.33 3.39 -11.67
CA SER A 6 0.80 3.33 -12.61
C SER A 6 2.06 2.87 -11.89
N SER A 7 2.95 2.17 -12.60
CA SER A 7 4.31 1.89 -12.14
C SER A 7 5.28 3.05 -12.36
N LEU A 8 4.86 4.09 -13.12
CA LEU A 8 5.66 5.26 -13.47
C LEU A 8 4.87 6.54 -13.17
N GLY A 9 5.47 7.43 -12.38
CA GLY A 9 4.97 8.78 -12.10
C GLY A 9 5.47 9.81 -13.12
N ASP A 10 6.69 9.59 -13.64
CA ASP A 10 7.28 10.37 -14.73
C ASP A 10 7.71 9.41 -15.86
N GLY A 11 7.06 9.51 -17.02
CA GLY A 11 7.35 8.66 -18.17
C GLY A 11 8.65 9.02 -18.91
N HIS A 12 9.15 10.25 -18.78
CA HIS A 12 10.40 10.67 -19.42
C HIS A 12 11.62 10.18 -18.62
N ALA A 13 11.58 10.39 -17.30
CA ALA A 13 12.65 9.97 -16.40
C ALA A 13 12.55 8.49 -15.98
N HIS A 14 11.46 7.81 -16.35
CA HIS A 14 11.08 6.50 -15.81
C HIS A 14 11.00 6.50 -14.27
N GLY A 15 10.57 7.62 -13.68
CA GLY A 15 10.56 7.78 -12.23
C GLY A 15 9.41 7.03 -11.57
N GLU A 16 9.73 6.23 -10.55
CA GLU A 16 8.75 5.48 -9.73
C GLU A 16 8.25 6.24 -8.48
N GLU A 17 8.48 7.56 -8.39
CA GLU A 17 8.05 8.36 -7.25
C GLU A 17 6.64 8.95 -7.39
N ASN A 18 6.00 9.28 -6.26
CA ASN A 18 4.68 9.93 -6.19
C ASN A 18 3.59 9.25 -7.02
N LEU A 19 3.60 7.91 -7.03
CA LEU A 19 2.69 7.13 -7.86
C LEU A 19 1.22 7.34 -7.43
N PRO A 20 0.31 7.67 -8.37
CA PRO A 20 -1.10 7.71 -8.08
C PRO A 20 -1.62 6.27 -7.91
N VAL A 21 -2.12 5.98 -6.71
CA VAL A 21 -2.60 4.64 -6.35
C VAL A 21 -4.01 4.71 -5.80
N VAL A 22 -4.88 3.89 -6.37
CA VAL A 22 -6.24 3.61 -5.88
C VAL A 22 -6.24 2.20 -5.30
N PHE A 23 -6.70 2.09 -4.06
CA PHE A 23 -6.90 0.82 -3.40
C PHE A 23 -8.38 0.63 -3.06
N ALA A 24 -8.94 -0.51 -3.46
CA ALA A 24 -10.35 -0.83 -3.30
C ALA A 24 -10.58 -2.19 -2.62
N GLY A 25 -11.65 -2.26 -1.85
CA GLY A 25 -12.08 -3.44 -1.11
C GLY A 25 -11.79 -3.37 0.40
N GLY A 26 -12.59 -4.08 1.19
CA GLY A 26 -12.54 -4.02 2.65
C GLY A 26 -11.55 -4.97 3.33
N GLY A 27 -10.87 -5.85 2.58
CA GLY A 27 -9.93 -6.84 3.14
C GLY A 27 -10.53 -7.68 4.28
N GLY A 28 -11.74 -8.23 4.09
CA GLY A 28 -12.45 -8.96 5.15
C GLY A 28 -12.89 -8.08 6.34
N GLY A 29 -13.00 -6.76 6.14
CA GLY A 29 -13.37 -5.80 7.17
C GLY A 29 -12.19 -5.19 7.92
N THR A 30 -10.95 -5.54 7.56
CA THR A 30 -9.72 -5.07 8.24
C THR A 30 -9.14 -3.78 7.67
N ILE A 31 -9.55 -3.37 6.47
CA ILE A 31 -9.10 -2.14 5.81
C ILE A 31 -10.03 -0.98 6.17
N LYS A 32 -9.45 0.20 6.47
CA LYS A 32 -10.19 1.45 6.65
C LYS A 32 -10.28 2.20 5.31
N ASN A 33 -11.48 2.23 4.73
CA ASN A 33 -11.77 2.79 3.40
C ASN A 33 -12.30 4.23 3.46
N GLY A 34 -12.67 4.79 2.30
CA GLY A 34 -13.40 6.07 2.19
C GLY A 34 -12.57 7.32 2.47
N ARG A 35 -11.28 7.30 2.16
CA ARG A 35 -10.35 8.36 2.53
C ARG A 35 -9.14 8.43 1.59
N PHE A 36 -8.51 9.59 1.59
CA PHE A 36 -7.23 9.83 0.94
C PHE A 36 -6.10 9.74 1.98
N LEU A 37 -5.09 8.90 1.73
CA LEU A 37 -3.92 8.76 2.60
C LEU A 37 -2.79 9.64 2.08
N LYS A 38 -2.47 10.68 2.83
CA LYS A 38 -1.34 11.57 2.55
C LYS A 38 -0.30 11.43 3.65
N TYR A 39 0.91 11.07 3.27
CA TYR A 39 2.04 10.96 4.19
C TYR A 39 2.98 12.15 4.03
N ARG A 40 3.75 12.46 5.08
CA ARG A 40 4.75 13.55 5.04
C ARG A 40 5.93 13.23 4.13
N LYS A 41 6.24 11.94 3.95
CA LYS A 41 7.27 11.41 3.07
C LYS A 41 6.67 10.29 2.23
N ASN A 42 7.20 10.08 1.02
CA ASN A 42 6.83 8.95 0.19
C ASN A 42 7.14 7.63 0.91
N TYR A 43 6.19 6.72 0.87
CA TYR A 43 6.36 5.35 1.36
C TYR A 43 6.61 4.45 0.17
N SER A 44 7.53 3.50 0.34
CA SER A 44 7.67 2.39 -0.58
C SER A 44 6.35 1.60 -0.67
N LEU A 45 5.96 1.24 -1.89
CA LEU A 45 4.81 0.37 -2.12
C LEU A 45 5.00 -1.02 -1.51
N SER A 46 6.23 -1.42 -1.16
CA SER A 46 6.52 -2.64 -0.40
C SER A 46 5.72 -2.70 0.92
N LYS A 47 5.56 -1.56 1.62
CA LYS A 47 4.75 -1.49 2.85
C LYS A 47 3.28 -1.79 2.60
N TYR A 48 2.76 -1.36 1.45
CA TYR A 48 1.40 -1.65 1.01
C TYR A 48 1.26 -3.15 0.66
N HIS A 49 2.24 -3.73 -0.05
CA HIS A 49 2.24 -5.15 -0.41
C HIS A 49 2.30 -6.05 0.83
N LEU A 50 3.20 -5.74 1.78
CA LEU A 50 3.27 -6.43 3.07
C LEU A 50 1.91 -6.40 3.79
N ALA A 51 1.29 -5.22 3.85
CA ALA A 51 -0.02 -5.06 4.47
C ALA A 51 -1.13 -5.87 3.78
N THR A 52 -1.06 -6.01 2.46
CA THR A 52 -2.05 -6.76 1.68
C THR A 52 -1.86 -8.27 1.86
N MET A 53 -0.62 -8.76 1.79
CA MET A 53 -0.28 -10.18 1.96
C MET A 53 -0.70 -10.71 3.33
N GLN A 54 -0.38 -9.98 4.40
CA GLN A 54 -0.80 -10.36 5.76
C GLN A 54 -2.32 -10.46 5.89
N ARG A 55 -3.07 -9.58 5.22
CA ARG A 55 -4.55 -9.60 5.19
C ARG A 55 -5.14 -10.69 4.30
N MET A 56 -4.32 -11.29 3.44
CA MET A 56 -4.66 -12.50 2.68
C MET A 56 -4.27 -13.78 3.45
N GLY A 57 -3.79 -13.68 4.69
CA GLY A 57 -3.38 -14.83 5.51
C GLY A 57 -1.97 -15.34 5.19
N VAL A 58 -1.17 -14.58 4.45
CA VAL A 58 0.24 -14.92 4.19
C VAL A 58 1.07 -14.53 5.42
N GLY A 59 1.69 -15.51 6.08
CA GLY A 59 2.51 -15.33 7.28
C GLY A 59 3.90 -14.76 7.01
N VAL A 60 3.97 -13.57 6.40
CA VAL A 60 5.22 -12.86 6.12
C VAL A 60 5.38 -11.66 7.06
N GLU A 61 6.59 -11.51 7.60
CA GLU A 61 6.93 -10.41 8.52
C GLU A 61 7.50 -9.21 7.77
N GLU A 62 8.16 -9.45 6.63
CA GLU A 62 8.79 -8.42 5.79
C GLU A 62 8.54 -8.67 4.30
N PHE A 63 8.72 -7.62 3.49
CA PHE A 63 8.66 -7.70 2.02
C PHE A 63 9.53 -6.61 1.41
N ALA A 64 10.51 -6.99 0.58
CA ALA A 64 11.50 -6.09 -0.01
C ALA A 64 12.16 -5.21 1.07
N ASP A 65 11.99 -3.88 1.00
CA ASP A 65 12.53 -2.91 1.97
C ASP A 65 11.60 -2.65 3.18
N ALA A 66 10.43 -3.31 3.25
CA ALA A 66 9.45 -3.07 4.29
C ALA A 66 9.50 -4.12 5.40
N GLU A 67 9.88 -3.66 6.60
CA GLU A 67 9.81 -4.43 7.87
C GLU A 67 8.50 -4.18 8.64
N SER A 68 7.63 -3.30 8.13
CA SER A 68 6.35 -2.96 8.76
C SER A 68 5.30 -2.58 7.73
N PRO A 69 4.04 -3.01 7.92
CA PRO A 69 2.95 -2.72 7.00
C PRO A 69 2.66 -1.22 6.93
N MET A 70 2.08 -0.77 5.82
CA MET A 70 1.73 0.63 5.60
C MET A 70 0.85 1.16 6.74
N SER A 71 1.36 2.17 7.44
CA SER A 71 0.68 2.75 8.59
C SER A 71 -0.64 3.38 8.19
N GLY A 72 -1.62 3.23 9.06
CA GLY A 72 -2.94 3.80 8.84
C GLY A 72 -3.72 3.18 7.70
N LEU A 73 -3.26 2.16 6.94
CA LEU A 73 -4.08 1.48 5.91
C LEU A 73 -5.18 0.60 6.54
N THR A 74 -4.82 -0.12 7.60
CA THR A 74 -5.71 -1.02 8.35
C THR A 74 -6.51 -0.29 9.42
N LYS A 75 -7.54 -0.95 9.95
CA LYS A 75 -8.16 -0.57 11.22
C LYS A 75 -7.22 -0.95 12.36
N ASP A 76 -7.12 -0.07 13.35
CA ASP A 76 -6.55 -0.44 14.65
C ASP A 76 -7.57 -1.39 15.32
N VAL A 77 -7.14 -2.58 15.69
CA VAL A 77 -7.97 -3.58 16.39
C VAL A 77 -7.51 -3.62 17.84
#